data_AF-A0A6I1NQT2-F1
#
_entry.id   AF-A0A6I1NQT2-F1
#
_cell.length_a   1.000
_cell.length_b   1.000
_cell.length_c   1.000
_cell.angle_alpha   90.00
_cell.angle_beta   90.00
_cell.angle_gamma   90.00
#
_symmetry.space_group_name_H-M   'P 1'
#
loop_
_entity.id
_entity.type
_entity.pdbx_description
1 polymer ?
#
loop_
_entity_poly.entity_id
_entity_poly.type
_entity_poly.pdbx_seq_one_letter_code
_entity_poly.pdbx_strand_id
1 'polypeptide(L)'
;MKIEVILRNRSPLSSAAPGQKTISIDNVLNVPNGFPLTAMRTMAIPVDGQDKPAFVPVIPGNSIRNVLRRSMLSLVLDQVRGKATMSIGAYAAACSGNASGNPEGVPPLFDELLSVRNHVFLGLFGGGPRMIRGRLSVDTLYPLHASAQRVLGAGYEDRYVAGRLTQYIWMNRKDPITRIASEEESSVITDGRAEITSWALNQINSSIRGAEKRKTKTAKSDKASDDAGVDAATAAKEDRGLNTLNAHEVTLPGIDWLLSIRIEKPTPAQVGLVLKGIEGLNSMTIGGGHSKGYGVVEVQEVQLKVGSVSTNVWDGIGYSEDVTGYFDELTEALDKIDVNDFESFVKRTKEAAGE
;
A
#
# COMPACT_ATOMS: atom_id res chain seq x y z
N MET A 1 -7.29 23.32 -3.61
CA MET A 1 -8.28 22.50 -4.33
C MET A 1 -8.43 21.16 -3.64
N LYS A 2 -9.63 20.59 -3.59
CA LYS A 2 -9.88 19.22 -3.11
C LYS A 2 -10.47 18.41 -4.27
N ILE A 3 -10.05 17.16 -4.39
CA ILE A 3 -10.56 16.18 -5.34
C ILE A 3 -11.03 15.00 -4.52
N GLU A 4 -12.28 14.59 -4.69
CA GLU A 4 -12.80 13.37 -4.10
C GLU A 4 -13.02 12.33 -5.19
N VAL A 5 -12.60 11.11 -4.91
CA VAL A 5 -12.70 9.99 -5.84
C VAL A 5 -13.40 8.85 -5.13
N ILE A 6 -14.46 8.32 -5.74
CA ILE A 6 -15.09 7.09 -5.29
C ILE A 6 -14.49 5.94 -6.09
N LEU A 7 -13.88 5.00 -5.38
CA LEU A 7 -13.29 3.79 -5.95
C LEU A 7 -14.11 2.57 -5.52
N ARG A 8 -14.48 1.70 -6.44
CA ARG A 8 -15.07 0.39 -6.12
C ARG A 8 -14.02 -0.69 -6.24
N ASN A 9 -13.84 -1.51 -5.22
CA ASN A 9 -12.92 -2.65 -5.36
C ASN A 9 -13.59 -3.81 -6.07
N ARG A 10 -12.99 -4.28 -7.17
CA ARG A 10 -13.48 -5.43 -7.95
C ARG A 10 -12.96 -6.76 -7.41
N SER A 11 -11.84 -6.75 -6.71
CA SER A 11 -11.30 -7.89 -5.98
C SER A 11 -11.07 -7.55 -4.50
N PRO A 12 -10.77 -8.53 -3.63
CA PRO A 12 -10.51 -8.23 -2.23
C PRO A 12 -9.35 -7.24 -2.07
N LEU A 13 -9.49 -6.23 -1.21
CA LEU A 13 -8.36 -5.36 -0.83
C LEU A 13 -7.73 -5.82 0.47
N SER A 14 -6.40 -5.74 0.55
CA SER A 14 -5.63 -6.01 1.75
C SER A 14 -4.61 -4.90 1.99
N SER A 15 -4.51 -4.45 3.24
CA SER A 15 -3.42 -3.62 3.74
C SER A 15 -2.97 -4.26 5.04
N ALA A 16 -1.79 -4.88 5.06
CA ALA A 16 -1.35 -5.63 6.22
C ALA A 16 -1.16 -4.70 7.44
N ALA A 17 -1.81 -5.05 8.54
CA ALA A 17 -1.50 -4.48 9.84
C ALA A 17 -0.14 -5.01 10.33
N PRO A 18 0.72 -4.15 10.90
CA PRO A 18 1.93 -4.64 11.56
C PRO A 18 1.55 -5.46 12.80
N GLY A 19 2.39 -6.46 13.13
CA GLY A 19 2.20 -7.34 14.28
C GLY A 19 1.85 -8.78 13.89
N GLN A 20 1.93 -9.68 14.87
CA GLN A 20 1.52 -11.07 14.71
C GLN A 20 0.10 -11.24 15.26
N LYS A 21 -0.82 -11.68 14.42
CA LYS A 21 -2.15 -12.15 14.84
C LYS A 21 -2.29 -13.63 14.52
N THR A 22 -3.15 -14.29 15.29
CA THR A 22 -3.57 -15.68 15.08
C THR A 22 -5.08 -15.76 14.94
N ILE A 23 -5.57 -16.82 14.31
CA ILE A 23 -7.00 -17.08 14.13
C ILE A 23 -7.30 -18.58 14.25
N SER A 24 -8.38 -18.96 14.92
CA SER A 24 -8.89 -20.34 14.91
C SER A 24 -9.64 -20.66 13.62
N ILE A 25 -9.93 -21.94 13.36
CA ILE A 25 -10.79 -22.33 12.22
C ILE A 25 -12.22 -21.75 12.35
N ASP A 26 -12.66 -21.50 13.57
CA ASP A 26 -13.95 -20.86 13.90
C ASP A 26 -13.89 -19.32 13.85
N ASN A 27 -12.83 -18.75 13.27
CA ASN A 27 -12.57 -17.31 13.12
C ASN A 27 -12.41 -16.54 14.45
N VAL A 28 -12.01 -17.19 15.53
CA VAL A 28 -11.69 -16.51 16.80
C VAL A 28 -10.28 -15.95 16.72
N LEU A 29 -10.13 -14.64 16.93
CA LEU A 29 -8.86 -13.92 16.83
C LEU A 29 -7.99 -14.08 18.08
N ASN A 30 -6.67 -14.01 17.89
CA ASN A 30 -5.64 -14.01 18.92
C ASN A 30 -5.69 -15.23 19.86
N VAL A 31 -6.17 -16.37 19.37
CA VAL A 31 -6.21 -17.60 20.14
C VAL A 31 -4.80 -18.19 20.33
N PRO A 32 -4.51 -18.77 21.50
CA PRO A 32 -3.36 -19.64 21.67
C PRO A 32 -3.40 -20.75 20.61
N ASN A 33 -2.26 -21.02 19.97
CA ASN A 33 -2.11 -22.07 18.95
C ASN A 33 -2.99 -21.90 17.69
N GLY A 34 -3.48 -20.68 17.41
CA GLY A 34 -4.18 -20.39 16.17
C GLY A 34 -3.26 -20.29 14.95
N PHE A 35 -3.87 -20.37 13.76
CA PHE A 35 -3.18 -20.21 12.49
C PHE A 35 -2.71 -18.77 12.31
N PRO A 36 -1.56 -18.53 11.64
CA PRO A 36 -1.09 -17.17 11.37
C PRO A 36 -2.11 -16.39 10.55
N LEU A 37 -2.39 -15.17 10.98
CA LEU A 37 -3.29 -14.24 10.31
C LEU A 37 -2.53 -12.99 9.85
N THR A 38 -2.55 -12.74 8.54
CA THR A 38 -2.25 -11.41 8.01
C THR A 38 -3.50 -10.55 8.14
N ALA A 39 -3.58 -9.75 9.19
CA ALA A 39 -4.75 -8.95 9.50
C ALA A 39 -4.83 -7.69 8.62
N MET A 40 -6.06 -7.23 8.37
CA MET A 40 -6.30 -5.97 7.68
C MET A 40 -5.99 -4.82 8.63
N ARG A 41 -5.36 -3.77 8.12
CA ARG A 41 -5.15 -2.53 8.87
C ARG A 41 -6.51 -1.88 9.08
N THR A 42 -6.81 -1.59 10.34
CA THR A 42 -8.04 -0.92 10.75
C THR A 42 -7.75 0.38 11.47
N MET A 43 -8.69 1.31 11.42
CA MET A 43 -8.70 2.53 12.22
C MET A 43 -9.87 2.47 13.20
N ALA A 44 -9.64 2.84 14.46
CA ALA A 44 -10.70 2.99 15.44
C ALA A 44 -11.42 4.32 15.20
N ILE A 45 -12.71 4.26 14.88
CA ILE A 45 -13.56 5.43 14.65
C ILE A 45 -14.62 5.46 15.76
N PRO A 46 -14.69 6.54 16.55
CA PRO A 46 -15.78 6.73 17.51
C PRO A 46 -17.13 6.76 16.78
N VAL A 47 -18.09 5.97 17.25
CA VAL A 47 -19.47 5.94 16.73
C VAL A 47 -20.39 6.53 17.79
N ASP A 48 -21.24 7.47 17.38
CA ASP A 48 -22.12 8.15 18.31
C ASP A 48 -23.12 7.16 18.94
N GLY A 49 -23.28 7.25 20.26
CA GLY A 49 -24.12 6.32 21.03
C GLY A 49 -23.51 4.94 21.30
N GLN A 50 -22.22 4.73 21.01
CA GLN A 50 -21.51 3.48 21.34
C GLN A 50 -20.32 3.72 22.26
N ASP A 51 -20.16 2.88 23.29
CA ASP A 51 -19.03 2.95 24.24
C ASP A 51 -17.70 2.51 23.61
N LYS A 52 -17.76 1.70 22.54
CA LYS A 52 -16.58 1.18 21.86
C LYS A 52 -16.50 1.75 20.44
N PRO A 53 -15.30 2.11 19.96
CA PRO A 53 -15.13 2.55 18.59
C PRO A 53 -15.37 1.39 17.63
N ALA A 54 -15.84 1.71 16.43
CA ALA A 54 -15.86 0.77 15.33
C ALA A 54 -14.47 0.68 14.69
N PHE A 55 -14.01 -0.53 14.40
CA PHE A 55 -12.75 -0.77 13.70
C PHE A 55 -13.01 -0.88 12.20
N VAL A 56 -12.64 0.15 11.45
CA VAL A 56 -12.91 0.26 10.01
C VAL A 56 -11.64 -0.10 9.23
N PRO A 57 -11.70 -1.01 8.24
CA PRO A 57 -10.55 -1.32 7.40
C PRO A 57 -10.15 -0.10 6.57
N VAL A 58 -8.85 0.18 6.47
CA VAL A 58 -8.34 1.37 5.78
C VAL A 58 -7.12 1.08 4.92
N ILE A 59 -6.94 1.85 3.84
CA ILE A 59 -5.65 1.93 3.13
C ILE A 59 -4.99 3.27 3.49
N PRO A 60 -3.78 3.27 4.09
CA PRO A 60 -3.12 4.53 4.44
C PRO A 60 -2.93 5.45 3.24
N GLY A 61 -3.12 6.76 3.44
CA GLY A 61 -2.97 7.75 2.38
C GLY A 61 -1.60 7.72 1.70
N ASN A 62 -0.53 7.42 2.45
CA ASN A 62 0.81 7.25 1.87
C ASN A 62 0.91 6.09 0.86
N SER A 63 0.15 5.01 1.06
CA SER A 63 0.11 3.90 0.11
C SER A 63 -0.55 4.33 -1.19
N ILE A 64 -1.69 5.02 -1.12
CA ILE A 64 -2.38 5.55 -2.31
C ILE A 64 -1.56 6.64 -2.99
N ARG A 65 -0.99 7.56 -2.22
CA ARG A 65 -0.07 8.60 -2.72
C ARG A 65 1.07 8.00 -3.53
N ASN A 66 1.64 6.89 -3.09
CA ASN A 66 2.72 6.21 -3.79
C ASN A 66 2.24 5.51 -5.08
N VAL A 67 1.04 4.95 -5.08
CA VAL A 67 0.40 4.41 -6.31
C VAL A 67 0.19 5.53 -7.32
N LEU A 68 -0.46 6.63 -6.90
CA LEU A 68 -0.68 7.82 -7.72
C LEU A 68 0.64 8.39 -8.24
N ARG A 69 1.68 8.47 -7.39
CA ARG A 69 3.02 8.94 -7.78
C ARG A 69 3.59 8.13 -8.94
N ARG A 70 3.51 6.81 -8.87
CA ARG A 70 3.99 5.93 -9.94
C ARG A 70 3.14 6.07 -11.21
N SER A 71 1.82 6.15 -11.07
CA SER A 71 0.92 6.35 -12.21
C SER A 71 1.17 7.67 -12.93
N MET A 72 1.44 8.75 -12.19
CA MET A 72 1.79 10.04 -12.78
C MET A 72 3.20 10.04 -13.34
N LEU A 73 4.15 9.36 -12.69
CA LEU A 73 5.52 9.27 -13.16
C LEU A 73 5.61 8.51 -14.48
N SER A 74 4.81 7.46 -14.70
CA SER A 74 4.82 6.75 -15.98
C SER A 74 4.46 7.67 -17.14
N LEU A 75 3.51 8.59 -16.96
CA LEU A 75 3.15 9.59 -17.97
C LEU A 75 4.33 10.52 -18.30
N VAL A 76 5.08 10.94 -17.28
CA VAL A 76 6.29 11.75 -17.46
C VAL A 76 7.38 10.95 -18.17
N LEU A 77 7.60 9.69 -17.76
CA LEU A 77 8.62 8.82 -18.34
C LEU A 77 8.34 8.48 -19.80
N ASP A 78 7.08 8.29 -20.16
CA ASP A 78 6.68 8.03 -21.55
C ASP A 78 6.97 9.22 -22.46
N GLN A 79 6.90 10.45 -21.92
CA GLN A 79 7.20 11.67 -22.68
C GLN A 79 8.69 11.93 -22.91
N VAL A 80 9.54 11.50 -21.97
CA VAL A 80 11.00 11.61 -22.09
C VAL A 80 11.65 10.39 -22.76
N ARG A 81 10.89 9.30 -22.93
CA ARG A 81 11.37 8.05 -23.52
C ARG A 81 11.92 8.31 -24.93
N GLY A 82 13.17 7.91 -25.17
CA GLY A 82 13.85 8.11 -26.44
C GLY A 82 14.40 9.53 -26.68
N LYS A 83 14.04 10.51 -25.84
CA LYS A 83 14.58 11.88 -25.88
C LYS A 83 15.75 12.07 -24.92
N ALA A 84 15.68 11.46 -23.72
CA ALA A 84 16.69 11.59 -22.69
C ALA A 84 16.73 10.36 -21.76
N THR A 85 17.80 10.24 -20.98
CA THR A 85 18.00 9.18 -19.98
C THR A 85 18.19 9.78 -18.59
N MET A 86 17.59 9.14 -17.59
CA MET A 86 17.65 9.57 -16.19
C MET A 86 18.57 8.65 -15.37
N SER A 87 19.31 9.21 -14.42
CA SER A 87 20.12 8.47 -13.46
C SER A 87 19.26 7.64 -12.51
N ILE A 88 19.83 6.57 -11.97
CA ILE A 88 19.14 5.71 -10.98
C ILE A 88 18.70 6.52 -9.76
N GLY A 89 19.51 7.50 -9.33
CA GLY A 89 19.20 8.37 -8.20
C GLY A 89 17.99 9.25 -8.48
N ALA A 90 17.96 9.91 -9.64
CA ALA A 90 16.83 10.73 -10.09
C ALA A 90 15.56 9.89 -10.24
N TYR A 91 15.66 8.70 -10.82
CA TYR A 91 14.52 7.78 -10.95
C TYR A 91 13.99 7.31 -9.59
N ALA A 92 14.88 6.92 -8.67
CA ALA A 92 14.50 6.49 -7.32
C ALA A 92 13.82 7.62 -6.53
N ALA A 93 14.35 8.85 -6.62
CA ALA A 93 13.73 10.02 -6.00
C ALA A 93 12.39 10.38 -6.66
N ALA A 94 12.28 10.27 -7.99
CA ALA A 94 11.03 10.47 -8.70
C ALA A 94 9.97 9.44 -8.27
N CYS A 95 10.35 8.19 -8.01
CA CYS A 95 9.44 7.13 -7.55
C CYS A 95 9.03 7.27 -6.07
N SER A 96 9.97 7.59 -5.18
CA SER A 96 9.80 7.43 -3.73
C SER A 96 9.91 8.73 -2.92
N GLY A 97 10.33 9.83 -3.55
CA GLY A 97 10.57 11.11 -2.91
C GLY A 97 11.96 11.28 -2.30
N ASN A 98 12.81 10.24 -2.31
CA ASN A 98 14.19 10.34 -1.85
C ASN A 98 15.08 9.33 -2.61
N ALA A 99 16.29 9.73 -2.98
CA ALA A 99 17.25 8.83 -3.62
C ALA A 99 17.96 7.90 -2.62
N SER A 100 18.15 8.32 -1.37
CA SER A 100 19.08 7.65 -0.42
C SER A 100 18.49 7.31 0.94
N GLY A 101 17.22 7.60 1.20
CA GLY A 101 16.58 7.41 2.52
C GLY A 101 17.04 8.38 3.62
N ASN A 102 18.24 8.96 3.49
CA ASN A 102 18.82 9.92 4.43
C ASN A 102 18.75 11.34 3.87
N PRO A 103 17.99 12.26 4.50
CA PRO A 103 18.02 13.68 4.14
C PRO A 103 19.32 14.35 4.59
N GLU A 104 19.74 15.42 3.91
CA GLU A 104 20.98 16.16 4.21
C GLU A 104 20.89 17.02 5.48
N GLY A 105 19.67 17.26 5.98
CA GLY A 105 19.45 18.14 7.13
C GLY A 105 19.65 19.64 6.84
N VAL A 106 19.94 20.00 5.59
CA VAL A 106 20.09 21.39 5.14
C VAL A 106 18.76 21.90 4.58
N PRO A 107 18.30 23.11 4.98
CA PRO A 107 17.11 23.71 4.39
C PRO A 107 17.27 23.99 2.89
N PRO A 108 16.20 23.85 2.08
CA PRO A 108 16.24 24.18 0.66
C PRO A 108 16.34 25.69 0.42
N LEU A 109 17.07 26.07 -0.63
CA LEU A 109 17.22 27.47 -1.05
C LEU A 109 15.94 27.97 -1.74
N PHE A 110 15.74 29.29 -1.78
CA PHE A 110 14.52 29.87 -2.37
C PHE A 110 14.35 29.52 -3.86
N ASP A 111 15.42 29.62 -4.66
CA ASP A 111 15.37 29.32 -6.09
C ASP A 111 15.10 27.83 -6.35
N GLU A 112 15.65 26.94 -5.52
CA GLU A 112 15.38 25.51 -5.56
C GLU A 112 13.91 25.22 -5.21
N LEU A 113 13.38 25.86 -4.17
CA LEU A 113 11.96 25.77 -3.80
C LEU A 113 11.06 26.23 -4.95
N LEU A 114 11.39 27.34 -5.62
CA LEU A 114 10.63 27.85 -6.75
C LEU A 114 10.68 26.90 -7.95
N SER A 115 11.87 26.43 -8.31
CA SER A 115 12.06 25.48 -9.42
C SER A 115 11.23 24.20 -9.20
N VAL A 116 11.37 23.57 -8.03
CA VAL A 116 10.61 22.36 -7.69
C VAL A 116 9.10 22.63 -7.68
N ARG A 117 8.66 23.77 -7.13
CA ARG A 117 7.23 24.09 -7.04
C ARG A 117 6.58 24.36 -8.40
N ASN A 118 7.33 24.90 -9.35
CA ASN A 118 6.83 25.20 -10.70
C ASN A 118 6.84 23.96 -11.60
N HIS A 119 7.68 22.97 -11.32
CA HIS A 119 7.68 21.71 -12.04
C HIS A 119 6.34 20.96 -11.88
N VAL A 120 5.79 20.44 -12.99
CA VAL A 120 4.46 19.79 -13.01
C VAL A 120 4.38 18.56 -12.09
N PHE A 121 5.38 17.67 -12.14
CA PHE A 121 5.46 16.48 -11.28
C PHE A 121 6.11 16.74 -9.91
N LEU A 122 7.33 17.29 -9.86
CA LEU A 122 8.05 17.52 -8.61
C LEU A 122 7.33 18.52 -7.70
N GLY A 123 6.57 19.47 -8.23
CA GLY A 123 5.80 20.42 -7.44
C GLY A 123 4.64 19.78 -6.67
N LEU A 124 4.04 18.72 -7.22
CA LEU A 124 3.01 17.92 -6.52
C LEU A 124 3.64 17.12 -5.39
N PHE A 125 4.75 16.45 -5.67
CA PHE A 125 5.24 15.38 -4.81
C PHE A 125 6.37 15.78 -3.86
N GLY A 126 7.16 16.77 -4.25
CA GLY A 126 8.37 17.17 -3.55
C GLY A 126 9.33 16.00 -3.32
N GLY A 127 10.17 16.16 -2.29
CA GLY A 127 11.21 15.22 -1.90
C GLY A 127 12.62 15.79 -2.06
N GLY A 128 13.55 14.93 -2.49
CA GLY A 128 14.95 15.29 -2.72
C GLY A 128 15.78 15.28 -1.43
N PRO A 129 17.09 15.55 -1.51
CA PRO A 129 18.00 15.50 -0.36
C PRO A 129 17.57 16.42 0.79
N ARG A 130 16.91 17.54 0.47
CA ARG A 130 16.45 18.56 1.43
C ARG A 130 14.96 18.42 1.80
N MET A 131 14.30 17.34 1.36
CA MET A 131 12.91 17.01 1.72
C MET A 131 11.91 18.14 1.44
N ILE A 132 11.99 18.74 0.24
CA ILE A 132 11.08 19.82 -0.17
C ILE A 132 9.64 19.33 -0.11
N ARG A 133 8.77 20.10 0.52
CA ARG A 133 7.35 19.75 0.65
C ARG A 133 6.63 19.91 -0.69
N GLY A 134 6.00 18.84 -1.17
CA GLY A 134 5.08 18.87 -2.31
C GLY A 134 3.71 19.46 -1.99
N ARG A 135 2.98 19.87 -3.02
CA ARG A 135 1.61 20.45 -2.93
C ARG A 135 0.51 19.41 -2.73
N LEU A 136 0.77 18.14 -3.06
CA LEU A 136 -0.20 17.06 -3.04
C LEU A 136 -0.19 16.31 -1.71
N SER A 137 -1.38 16.23 -1.13
CA SER A 137 -1.69 15.48 0.09
C SER A 137 -2.83 14.51 -0.22
N VAL A 138 -2.70 13.27 0.23
CA VAL A 138 -3.69 12.21 0.03
C VAL A 138 -4.11 11.69 1.38
N ASP A 139 -5.41 11.69 1.62
CA ASP A 139 -5.97 11.17 2.85
C ASP A 139 -6.01 9.64 2.85
N THR A 140 -6.28 9.07 4.01
CA THR A 140 -6.58 7.64 4.15
C THR A 140 -7.80 7.28 3.32
N LEU A 141 -7.72 6.13 2.64
CA LEU A 141 -8.84 5.56 1.90
C LEU A 141 -9.80 4.88 2.89
N TYR A 142 -11.02 5.40 2.97
CA TYR A 142 -12.07 4.88 3.86
C TYR A 142 -13.17 4.19 3.06
N PRO A 143 -13.73 3.07 3.55
CA PRO A 143 -14.89 2.46 2.93
C PRO A 143 -16.12 3.31 3.21
N LEU A 144 -17.01 3.44 2.23
CA LEU A 144 -18.33 4.03 2.37
C LEU A 144 -19.20 3.07 3.19
N HIS A 145 -19.22 3.30 4.50
CA HIS A 145 -19.94 2.48 5.49
C HIS A 145 -20.35 3.35 6.67
N ALA A 146 -21.49 3.05 7.28
CA ALA A 146 -22.06 3.85 8.38
C ALA A 146 -21.08 4.03 9.56
N SER A 147 -20.26 3.02 9.87
CA SER A 147 -19.24 3.11 10.92
C SER A 147 -18.11 4.11 10.65
N ALA A 148 -17.98 4.59 9.41
CA ALA A 148 -16.99 5.59 9.01
C ALA A 148 -17.60 7.00 8.82
N GLN A 149 -18.92 7.16 9.01
CA GLN A 149 -19.66 8.39 8.74
C GLN A 149 -19.01 9.64 9.36
N ARG A 150 -18.55 9.54 10.61
CA ARG A 150 -17.90 10.66 11.32
C ARG A 150 -16.66 11.21 10.61
N VAL A 151 -15.95 10.38 9.86
CA VAL A 151 -14.75 10.76 9.10
C VAL A 151 -15.10 11.13 7.65
N LEU A 152 -16.06 10.43 7.04
CA LEU A 152 -16.51 10.69 5.67
C LEU A 152 -17.27 12.03 5.54
N GLY A 153 -17.98 12.44 6.59
CA GLY A 153 -18.94 13.54 6.54
C GLY A 153 -20.29 13.12 5.98
N ALA A 154 -21.14 14.10 5.66
CA ALA A 154 -22.46 13.88 5.06
C ALA A 154 -22.40 13.81 3.53
N GLY A 155 -23.40 13.18 2.92
CA GLY A 155 -23.59 13.15 1.46
C GLY A 155 -23.17 11.85 0.77
N TYR A 156 -22.95 10.78 1.55
CA TYR A 156 -22.55 9.46 1.04
C TYR A 156 -23.44 8.33 1.57
N GLU A 157 -24.49 8.67 2.33
CA GLU A 157 -25.35 7.74 3.03
C GLU A 157 -26.04 6.74 2.10
N ASP A 158 -26.37 7.18 0.88
CA ASP A 158 -26.96 6.36 -0.18
C ASP A 158 -25.99 5.31 -0.75
N ARG A 159 -24.69 5.49 -0.53
CA ARG A 159 -23.63 4.58 -0.99
C ARG A 159 -23.05 3.71 0.11
N TYR A 160 -23.58 3.79 1.33
CA TYR A 160 -23.08 2.96 2.43
C TYR A 160 -23.39 1.48 2.19
N VAL A 161 -22.34 0.66 2.23
CA VAL A 161 -22.48 -0.79 2.21
C VAL A 161 -23.08 -1.25 3.54
N ALA A 162 -23.99 -2.23 3.50
CA ALA A 162 -24.55 -2.84 4.70
C ALA A 162 -23.74 -4.07 5.15
N GLY A 163 -23.67 -4.29 6.47
CA GLY A 163 -23.12 -5.51 7.06
C GLY A 163 -21.61 -5.48 7.27
N ARG A 164 -20.95 -6.64 7.11
CA ARG A 164 -19.51 -6.79 7.38
C ARG A 164 -18.68 -6.22 6.23
N LEU A 165 -17.54 -5.60 6.54
CA LEU A 165 -16.60 -5.09 5.53
C LEU A 165 -15.48 -6.07 5.18
N THR A 166 -15.19 -7.01 6.06
CA THR A 166 -14.05 -7.93 5.92
C THR A 166 -14.48 -9.40 5.93
N GLN A 167 -13.59 -10.24 5.41
CA GLN A 167 -13.67 -11.70 5.44
C GLN A 167 -12.27 -12.30 5.62
N TYR A 168 -12.23 -13.56 6.05
CA TYR A 168 -11.00 -14.34 6.12
C TYR A 168 -10.89 -15.27 4.93
N ILE A 169 -9.77 -15.17 4.20
CA ILE A 169 -9.42 -16.10 3.14
C ILE A 169 -8.34 -17.04 3.68
N TRP A 170 -8.67 -18.32 3.71
CA TRP A 170 -7.76 -19.39 4.11
C TRP A 170 -6.93 -19.83 2.91
N MET A 171 -5.62 -19.90 3.09
CA MET A 171 -4.68 -20.34 2.08
C MET A 171 -3.77 -21.41 2.65
N ASN A 172 -3.59 -22.48 1.88
CA ASN A 172 -2.54 -23.44 2.17
C ASN A 172 -1.25 -22.98 1.49
N ARG A 173 -0.19 -22.76 2.28
CA ARG A 173 1.13 -22.50 1.70
C ARG A 173 1.60 -23.80 1.05
N LYS A 174 1.78 -23.80 -0.26
CA LYS A 174 2.42 -24.89 -1.00
C LYS A 174 3.80 -24.42 -1.45
N ASP A 175 4.84 -25.13 -1.05
CA ASP A 175 6.19 -24.84 -1.49
C ASP A 175 6.39 -25.35 -2.93
N PRO A 176 7.03 -24.61 -3.85
CA PRO A 176 7.29 -25.08 -5.21
C PRO A 176 8.01 -26.44 -5.26
N ILE A 177 8.89 -26.72 -4.30
CA ILE A 177 9.63 -27.99 -4.24
C ILE A 177 8.67 -29.17 -4.00
N THR A 178 7.53 -28.95 -3.31
CA THR A 178 6.50 -30.00 -3.13
C THR A 178 5.62 -30.22 -4.37
N ARG A 179 5.87 -29.49 -5.47
CA ARG A 179 5.17 -29.62 -6.76
C ARG A 179 6.00 -30.21 -7.88
N ILE A 180 7.30 -30.45 -7.67
CA ILE A 180 8.14 -31.14 -8.65
C ILE A 180 7.53 -32.54 -8.85
N ALA A 181 6.91 -32.75 -10.00
CA ALA A 181 6.09 -33.92 -10.29
C ALA A 181 6.71 -34.79 -11.38
N SER A 182 7.82 -34.35 -11.97
CA SER A 182 8.49 -35.04 -13.08
C SER A 182 10.00 -35.13 -12.89
N GLU A 183 10.58 -36.15 -13.53
CA GLU A 183 12.03 -36.36 -13.57
C GLU A 183 12.73 -35.26 -14.39
N GLU A 184 12.05 -34.70 -15.39
CA GLU A 184 12.50 -33.57 -16.21
C GLU A 184 12.68 -32.27 -15.38
N GLU A 185 11.77 -31.98 -14.45
CA GLU A 185 11.90 -30.83 -13.55
C GLU A 185 13.03 -31.02 -12.53
N SER A 186 13.34 -32.27 -12.16
CA SER A 186 14.45 -32.57 -11.26
C SER A 186 15.82 -32.50 -11.96
N SER A 187 15.87 -32.73 -13.28
CA SER A 187 17.12 -32.77 -14.05
C SER A 187 17.70 -31.39 -14.36
N VAL A 188 16.87 -30.34 -14.27
CA VAL A 188 17.33 -28.94 -14.38
C VAL A 188 17.91 -28.40 -13.07
N ILE A 189 17.89 -29.19 -11.99
CA ILE A 189 18.49 -28.87 -10.69
C ILE A 189 19.75 -29.71 -10.53
N THR A 190 20.89 -29.07 -10.24
CA THR A 190 22.14 -29.78 -9.93
C THR A 190 21.91 -30.77 -8.80
N ASP A 191 22.20 -32.06 -9.03
CA ASP A 191 21.91 -33.15 -8.09
C ASP A 191 20.45 -33.17 -7.59
N GLY A 192 19.52 -32.77 -8.46
CA GLY A 192 18.15 -32.37 -8.09
C GLY A 192 17.41 -33.35 -7.21
N ARG A 193 17.49 -34.66 -7.49
CA ARG A 193 16.86 -35.68 -6.64
C ARG A 193 17.43 -35.70 -5.22
N ALA A 194 18.74 -35.62 -5.06
CA ALA A 194 19.41 -35.63 -3.76
C ALA A 194 19.13 -34.33 -3.00
N GLU A 195 19.19 -33.18 -3.68
CA GLU A 195 18.94 -31.87 -3.10
C GLU A 195 17.47 -31.65 -2.69
N ILE A 196 16.50 -32.06 -3.53
CA ILE A 196 15.07 -32.03 -3.18
C ILE A 196 14.80 -32.91 -1.95
N THR A 197 15.39 -34.11 -1.91
CA THR A 197 15.24 -35.04 -0.78
C THR A 197 15.87 -34.48 0.49
N SER A 198 17.10 -33.94 0.38
CA SER A 198 17.82 -33.30 1.48
C SER A 198 17.04 -32.09 2.02
N TRP A 199 16.51 -31.25 1.13
CA TRP A 199 15.68 -30.12 1.50
C TRP A 199 14.40 -30.56 2.23
N ALA A 200 13.67 -31.55 1.71
CA ALA A 200 12.46 -32.06 2.33
C ALA A 200 12.74 -32.64 3.71
N LEU A 201 13.80 -33.43 3.86
CA LEU A 201 14.26 -33.98 5.13
C LEU A 201 14.71 -32.88 6.10
N ASN A 202 15.40 -31.84 5.63
CA ASN A 202 15.79 -30.69 6.45
C ASN A 202 14.58 -29.91 6.96
N GLN A 203 13.54 -29.75 6.14
CA GLN A 203 12.29 -29.11 6.57
C GLN A 203 11.56 -29.96 7.62
N ILE A 204 11.43 -31.26 7.40
CA ILE A 204 10.87 -32.21 8.38
C ILE A 204 11.69 -32.19 9.68
N ASN A 205 13.01 -32.31 9.59
CA ASN A 205 13.90 -32.33 10.75
C ASN A 205 13.92 -30.99 11.50
N SER A 206 13.79 -29.86 10.79
CA SER A 206 13.68 -28.55 11.43
C SER A 206 12.37 -28.39 12.20
N SER A 207 11.26 -28.96 11.70
CA SER A 207 10.00 -29.02 12.43
C SER A 207 10.09 -29.92 13.67
N ILE A 208 10.77 -31.08 13.57
CA ILE A 208 10.98 -32.00 14.71
C ILE A 208 11.91 -31.38 15.77
N ARG A 209 13.04 -30.78 15.36
CA ARG A 209 13.99 -30.12 16.28
C ARG A 209 13.39 -28.86 16.93
N GLY A 210 12.48 -28.18 16.23
CA GLY A 210 11.65 -27.11 16.79
C GLY A 210 10.83 -27.61 17.98
N ALA A 211 10.27 -28.82 17.87
CA ALA A 211 9.43 -29.43 18.90
C ALA A 211 10.27 -29.87 20.11
N GLU A 212 11.44 -30.46 19.85
CA GLU A 212 12.36 -30.94 20.89
C GLU A 212 12.96 -29.80 21.72
N LYS A 213 13.44 -28.71 21.08
CA LYS A 213 13.98 -27.54 21.80
C LYS A 213 12.93 -26.85 22.68
N ARG A 214 11.63 -26.97 22.35
CA ARG A 214 10.53 -26.44 23.17
C ARG A 214 10.30 -27.29 24.41
N LYS A 215 10.31 -28.63 24.29
CA LYS A 215 10.23 -29.55 25.44
C LYS A 215 11.29 -29.28 26.49
N THR A 216 12.52 -28.96 26.08
CA THR A 216 13.61 -28.65 27.02
C THR A 216 13.50 -27.26 27.67
N LYS A 217 12.79 -26.31 27.05
CA LYS A 217 12.58 -24.97 27.60
C LYS A 217 11.44 -24.93 28.63
N THR A 218 10.35 -25.66 28.38
CA THR A 218 9.24 -25.81 29.35
C THR A 218 9.71 -26.54 30.61
N ALA A 219 10.54 -27.57 30.46
CA ALA A 219 11.13 -28.30 31.60
C ALA A 219 12.08 -27.43 32.47
N LYS A 220 12.54 -26.27 31.98
CA LYS A 220 13.37 -25.33 32.74
C LYS A 220 12.59 -24.17 33.38
N SER A 221 11.38 -23.85 32.89
CA SER A 221 10.52 -22.82 33.49
C SER A 221 9.73 -23.33 34.69
N ASP A 222 9.46 -24.64 34.77
CA ASP A 222 8.65 -25.24 35.85
C ASP A 222 9.42 -25.37 37.19
N LYS A 223 10.65 -24.86 37.30
CA LYS A 223 11.43 -24.84 38.55
C LYS A 223 11.49 -23.48 39.25
N ALA A 224 10.79 -22.46 38.74
CA ALA A 224 10.87 -21.11 39.29
C ALA A 224 9.56 -20.32 39.21
N SER A 225 8.47 -20.84 39.77
CA SER A 225 7.38 -20.04 40.38
C SER A 225 6.26 -20.95 40.90
N ASP A 226 6.31 -21.27 42.19
CA ASP A 226 5.10 -21.59 42.97
C ASP A 226 4.42 -20.24 43.28
N ASP A 227 3.31 -19.93 42.62
CA ASP A 227 2.04 -19.45 43.19
C ASP A 227 1.10 -18.90 42.08
N ALA A 228 -0.21 -19.16 42.23
CA ALA A 228 -1.32 -18.90 41.31
C ALA A 228 -1.45 -19.82 40.07
N GLY A 229 -2.24 -20.89 40.22
CA GLY A 229 -2.55 -21.87 39.19
C GLY A 229 -3.36 -21.33 38.01
N VAL A 230 -2.91 -21.70 36.80
CA VAL A 230 -3.73 -21.96 35.61
C VAL A 230 -3.04 -23.09 34.85
N ASP A 231 -3.80 -24.13 34.51
CA ASP A 231 -3.39 -25.40 33.94
C ASP A 231 -2.30 -25.33 32.86
N ALA A 232 -1.20 -26.04 33.14
CA ALA A 232 -0.04 -26.29 32.28
C ALA A 232 -0.34 -27.22 31.07
N ALA A 233 -1.57 -27.19 30.53
CA ALA A 233 -2.00 -27.96 29.37
C ALA A 233 -1.99 -27.17 28.05
N THR A 234 -1.74 -25.84 28.08
CA THR A 234 -1.99 -24.96 26.91
C THR A 234 -0.73 -24.60 26.10
N ALA A 235 0.44 -25.18 26.39
CA ALA A 235 1.71 -24.82 25.75
C ALA A 235 2.12 -25.70 24.54
N ALA A 236 1.18 -26.40 23.91
CA ALA A 236 1.39 -27.06 22.62
C ALA A 236 1.31 -26.05 21.45
N LYS A 237 2.27 -25.10 21.39
CA LYS A 237 2.51 -24.31 20.17
C LYS A 237 3.07 -25.25 19.10
N GLU A 238 2.19 -25.73 18.23
CA GLU A 238 2.49 -26.64 17.12
C GLU A 238 3.59 -26.12 16.19
N ASP A 239 4.45 -27.04 15.75
CA ASP A 239 5.46 -26.77 14.75
C ASP A 239 4.87 -26.67 13.34
N ARG A 240 5.31 -25.63 12.65
CA ARG A 240 4.81 -25.18 11.35
C ARG A 240 5.42 -26.04 10.24
N GLY A 241 4.75 -27.14 9.90
CA GLY A 241 5.11 -28.00 8.77
C GLY A 241 4.91 -27.36 7.39
N LEU A 242 5.38 -28.07 6.35
CA LEU A 242 5.34 -27.71 4.92
C LEU A 242 3.93 -27.42 4.35
N ASN A 243 2.88 -27.79 5.08
CA ASN A 243 1.47 -27.53 4.78
C ASN A 243 0.86 -26.64 5.87
N THR A 244 1.34 -25.40 5.99
CA THR A 244 0.77 -24.45 6.94
C THR A 244 -0.40 -23.71 6.33
N LEU A 245 -1.57 -23.92 6.92
CA LEU A 245 -2.74 -23.11 6.67
C LEU A 245 -2.50 -21.71 7.25
N ASN A 246 -2.64 -20.67 6.43
CA ASN A 246 -2.54 -19.27 6.82
C ASN A 246 -3.81 -18.55 6.42
N ALA A 247 -4.23 -17.59 7.23
CA ALA A 247 -5.39 -16.76 6.94
C ALA A 247 -4.96 -15.36 6.52
N HIS A 248 -5.74 -14.76 5.64
CA HIS A 248 -5.65 -13.35 5.29
C HIS A 248 -6.99 -12.70 5.58
N GLU A 249 -6.98 -11.66 6.40
CA GLU A 249 -8.13 -10.77 6.50
C GLU A 249 -8.08 -9.77 5.35
N VAL A 250 -9.16 -9.72 4.59
CA VAL A 250 -9.31 -8.86 3.42
C VAL A 250 -10.68 -8.22 3.45
N THR A 251 -10.83 -7.13 2.72
CA THR A 251 -12.14 -6.53 2.49
C THR A 251 -12.93 -7.31 1.45
N LEU A 252 -14.25 -7.26 1.53
CA LEU A 252 -15.11 -7.87 0.52
C LEU A 252 -15.00 -7.11 -0.81
N PRO A 253 -15.04 -7.79 -1.97
CA PRO A 253 -15.28 -7.15 -3.26
C PRO A 253 -16.60 -6.37 -3.27
N GLY A 254 -16.65 -5.31 -4.08
CA GLY A 254 -17.83 -4.49 -4.33
C GLY A 254 -18.04 -3.34 -3.34
N ILE A 255 -17.10 -3.10 -2.43
CA ILE A 255 -17.18 -1.96 -1.49
C ILE A 255 -16.76 -0.68 -2.22
N ASP A 256 -17.52 0.39 -2.01
CA ASP A 256 -17.12 1.72 -2.44
C ASP A 256 -16.22 2.37 -1.39
N TRP A 257 -15.22 3.11 -1.85
CA TRP A 257 -14.20 3.73 -1.03
C TRP A 257 -14.05 5.20 -1.40
N LEU A 258 -13.97 6.08 -0.39
CA LEU A 258 -13.71 7.49 -0.58
C LEU A 258 -12.21 7.77 -0.45
N LEU A 259 -11.64 8.32 -1.53
CA LEU A 259 -10.31 8.90 -1.56
C LEU A 259 -10.41 10.42 -1.62
N SER A 260 -9.79 11.11 -0.68
CA SER A 260 -9.69 12.57 -0.69
C SER A 260 -8.26 13.01 -1.00
N ILE A 261 -8.09 13.79 -2.06
CA ILE A 261 -6.83 14.38 -2.50
C ILE A 261 -6.93 15.90 -2.33
N ARG A 262 -5.93 16.51 -1.71
CA ARG A 262 -5.82 17.96 -1.59
C ARG A 262 -4.56 18.43 -2.28
N ILE A 263 -4.72 19.44 -3.14
CA ILE A 263 -3.61 20.11 -3.81
C ILE A 263 -3.60 21.58 -3.38
N GLU A 264 -2.48 22.00 -2.79
CA GLU A 264 -2.24 23.38 -2.38
C GLU A 264 -1.82 24.22 -3.58
N LYS A 265 -2.59 25.29 -3.88
CA LYS A 265 -2.32 26.25 -4.97
C LYS A 265 -1.86 25.56 -6.28
N PRO A 266 -2.66 24.62 -6.83
CA PRO A 266 -2.26 23.87 -8.02
C PRO A 266 -2.19 24.78 -9.25
N THR A 267 -1.29 24.46 -10.18
CA THR A 267 -1.40 24.94 -11.57
C THR A 267 -2.41 24.08 -12.34
N PRO A 268 -2.99 24.56 -13.46
CA PRO A 268 -3.86 23.74 -14.32
C PRO A 268 -3.21 22.42 -14.76
N ALA A 269 -1.96 22.45 -15.22
CA ALA A 269 -1.20 21.25 -15.58
C ALA A 269 -1.04 20.25 -14.41
N GLN A 270 -0.84 20.75 -13.19
CA GLN A 270 -0.78 19.90 -11.99
C GLN A 270 -2.11 19.21 -11.68
N VAL A 271 -3.25 19.90 -11.91
CA VAL A 271 -4.58 19.28 -11.80
C VAL A 271 -4.74 18.21 -12.87
N GLY A 272 -4.41 18.51 -14.13
CA GLY A 272 -4.48 17.57 -15.24
C GLY A 272 -3.67 16.31 -14.99
N LEU A 273 -2.44 16.46 -14.47
CA LEU A 273 -1.57 15.32 -14.14
C LEU A 273 -2.20 14.42 -13.07
N VAL A 274 -2.80 15.01 -12.02
CA VAL A 274 -3.48 14.24 -10.97
C VAL A 274 -4.70 13.51 -11.51
N LEU A 275 -5.50 14.15 -12.36
CA LEU A 275 -6.64 13.52 -13.02
C LEU A 275 -6.21 12.33 -13.89
N LYS A 276 -5.19 12.49 -14.74
CA LYS A 276 -4.63 11.35 -15.49
C LYS A 276 -4.05 10.25 -14.58
N GLY A 277 -3.46 10.63 -13.45
CA GLY A 277 -3.04 9.68 -12.42
C GLY A 277 -4.19 8.90 -11.77
N ILE A 278 -5.36 9.53 -11.59
CA ILE A 278 -6.58 8.89 -11.08
C ILE A 278 -7.15 7.92 -12.10
N GLU A 279 -7.23 8.31 -13.38
CA GLU A 279 -7.65 7.43 -14.47
C GLU A 279 -6.79 6.15 -14.53
N GLY A 280 -5.49 6.28 -14.32
CA GLY A 280 -4.56 5.14 -14.25
C GLY A 280 -4.87 4.14 -13.14
N LEU A 281 -5.60 4.52 -12.08
CA LEU A 281 -5.98 3.61 -11.00
C LEU A 281 -6.84 2.44 -11.49
N ASN A 282 -7.62 2.61 -12.58
CA ASN A 282 -8.41 1.54 -13.19
C ASN A 282 -7.57 0.36 -13.70
N SER A 283 -6.29 0.61 -13.99
CA SER A 283 -5.35 -0.40 -14.48
C SER A 283 -4.34 -0.84 -13.43
N MET A 284 -4.47 -0.36 -12.19
CA MET A 284 -3.53 -0.62 -11.11
C MET A 284 -4.16 -1.44 -10.00
N THR A 285 -3.28 -2.02 -9.18
CA THR A 285 -3.67 -2.70 -7.95
C THR A 285 -3.27 -1.89 -6.72
N ILE A 286 -4.17 -1.83 -5.75
CA ILE A 286 -3.99 -1.11 -4.49
C ILE A 286 -3.80 -2.09 -3.33
N GLY A 287 -2.91 -1.73 -2.40
CA GLY A 287 -2.68 -2.49 -1.17
C GLY A 287 -1.58 -3.54 -1.33
N GLY A 288 -1.81 -4.72 -0.75
CA GLY A 288 -0.90 -5.86 -0.81
C GLY A 288 -1.60 -7.11 -1.32
N GLY A 289 -0.81 -8.16 -1.60
CA GLY A 289 -1.36 -9.42 -2.12
C GLY A 289 -1.62 -9.42 -3.62
N HIS A 290 -0.95 -8.56 -4.39
CA HIS A 290 -1.06 -8.48 -5.85
C HIS A 290 -0.85 -9.82 -6.55
N SER A 291 0.11 -10.64 -6.07
CA SER A 291 0.35 -11.99 -6.60
C SER A 291 -0.81 -12.97 -6.40
N LYS A 292 -1.83 -12.59 -5.63
CA LYS A 292 -3.07 -13.36 -5.36
C LYS A 292 -4.29 -12.77 -6.08
N GLY A 293 -4.10 -11.76 -6.93
CA GLY A 293 -5.18 -11.05 -7.62
C GLY A 293 -5.94 -10.04 -6.73
N TYR A 294 -5.40 -9.69 -5.56
CA TYR A 294 -6.00 -8.67 -4.69
C TYR A 294 -5.70 -7.26 -5.21
N GLY A 295 -6.57 -6.33 -4.85
CA GLY A 295 -6.31 -4.91 -5.04
C GLY A 295 -6.86 -4.27 -6.29
N VAL A 296 -7.64 -4.99 -7.11
CA VAL A 296 -8.22 -4.43 -8.33
C VAL A 296 -9.33 -3.45 -7.96
N VAL A 297 -9.28 -2.24 -8.50
CA VAL A 297 -10.26 -1.17 -8.25
C VAL A 297 -10.74 -0.55 -9.56
N GLU A 298 -11.86 0.15 -9.46
CA GLU A 298 -12.44 0.93 -10.54
C GLU A 298 -12.90 2.29 -10.02
N VAL A 299 -12.59 3.34 -10.76
CA VAL A 299 -13.05 4.70 -10.51
C VAL A 299 -14.53 4.78 -10.87
N GLN A 300 -15.38 5.06 -9.87
CA GLN A 300 -16.82 5.25 -10.07
C GLN A 300 -17.17 6.72 -10.26
N GLU A 301 -16.47 7.62 -9.58
CA GLU A 301 -16.79 9.04 -9.56
C GLU A 301 -15.56 9.88 -9.21
N VAL A 302 -15.46 11.08 -9.81
CA VAL A 302 -14.43 12.08 -9.49
C VAL A 302 -15.11 13.43 -9.34
N GLN A 303 -15.05 14.00 -8.14
CA GLN A 303 -15.58 15.34 -7.86
C GLN A 303 -14.44 16.35 -7.65
N LEU A 304 -14.49 17.45 -8.39
CA LEU A 304 -13.63 18.61 -8.16
C LEU A 304 -14.32 19.59 -7.21
N LYS A 305 -13.67 19.89 -6.09
CA LYS A 305 -14.16 20.84 -5.07
C LYS A 305 -13.29 22.09 -5.04
N VAL A 306 -13.86 23.21 -5.49
CA VAL A 306 -13.24 24.54 -5.53
C VAL A 306 -14.09 25.50 -4.72
N GLY A 307 -13.62 25.87 -3.53
CA GLY A 307 -14.44 26.66 -2.60
C GLY A 307 -15.67 25.87 -2.14
N SER A 308 -16.85 26.44 -2.33
CA SER A 308 -18.15 25.79 -2.06
C SER A 308 -18.72 25.02 -3.25
N VAL A 309 -18.11 25.12 -4.44
CA VAL A 309 -18.60 24.47 -5.66
C VAL A 309 -18.02 23.06 -5.76
N SER A 310 -18.89 22.09 -6.05
CA SER A 310 -18.54 20.71 -6.32
C SER A 310 -19.04 20.33 -7.72
N THR A 311 -18.13 19.89 -8.58
CA THR A 311 -18.45 19.47 -9.95
C THR A 311 -18.05 18.02 -10.12
N ASN A 312 -18.99 17.15 -10.50
CA ASN A 312 -18.63 15.80 -10.94
C ASN A 312 -18.04 15.90 -12.36
N VAL A 313 -16.83 15.38 -12.53
CA VAL A 313 -16.10 15.42 -13.80
C VAL A 313 -15.89 14.02 -14.37
N TRP A 314 -16.48 12.98 -13.78
CA TRP A 314 -16.39 11.60 -14.25
C TRP A 314 -17.78 11.04 -14.56
N ASP A 315 -17.96 10.52 -15.77
CA ASP A 315 -19.25 9.98 -16.24
C ASP A 315 -19.38 8.46 -16.11
N GLY A 316 -18.39 7.81 -15.50
CA GLY A 316 -18.31 6.36 -15.33
C GLY A 316 -17.43 5.66 -16.38
N ILE A 317 -17.18 6.30 -17.52
CA ILE A 317 -16.32 5.78 -18.59
C ILE A 317 -15.05 6.62 -18.72
N GLY A 318 -15.15 7.92 -18.45
CA GLY A 318 -14.03 8.84 -18.51
C GLY A 318 -14.35 10.21 -17.94
N TYR A 319 -13.51 11.16 -18.31
CA TYR A 319 -13.63 12.55 -17.88
C TYR A 319 -14.59 13.35 -18.78
N SER A 320 -15.38 14.24 -18.18
CA SER A 320 -16.23 15.19 -18.90
C SER A 320 -15.42 16.25 -19.66
N GLU A 321 -16.07 16.96 -20.58
CA GLU A 321 -15.44 18.06 -21.33
C GLU A 321 -14.96 19.21 -20.42
N ASP A 322 -15.55 19.36 -19.23
CA ASP A 322 -15.21 20.40 -18.24
C ASP A 322 -13.75 20.38 -17.78
N VAL A 323 -13.01 19.28 -17.99
CA VAL A 323 -11.60 19.16 -17.59
C VAL A 323 -10.61 19.19 -18.76
N THR A 324 -11.09 19.37 -20.00
CA THR A 324 -10.24 19.42 -21.22
C THR A 324 -9.12 20.45 -21.09
N GLY A 325 -9.42 21.66 -20.60
CA GLY A 325 -8.41 22.70 -20.39
C GLY A 325 -7.30 22.29 -19.42
N TYR A 326 -7.56 21.41 -18.45
CA TYR A 326 -6.50 20.86 -17.59
C TYR A 326 -5.59 19.87 -18.33
N PHE A 327 -6.12 19.13 -19.31
CA PHE A 327 -5.35 18.18 -20.12
C PHE A 327 -4.53 18.87 -21.21
N ASP A 328 -5.02 19.96 -21.77
CA ASP A 328 -4.26 20.78 -22.73
C ASP A 328 -3.02 21.39 -22.05
N GLU A 329 -3.24 22.01 -20.89
CA GLU A 329 -2.16 22.56 -20.04
C GLU A 329 -1.17 21.48 -19.57
N LEU A 330 -1.67 20.28 -19.28
CA LEU A 330 -0.81 19.14 -18.97
C LEU A 330 0.07 18.77 -20.15
N THR A 331 -0.51 18.64 -21.35
CA THR A 331 0.22 18.27 -22.57
C THR A 331 1.34 19.25 -22.83
N GLU A 332 1.04 20.55 -22.81
CA GLU A 332 2.05 21.60 -23.00
C GLU A 332 3.14 21.56 -21.92
N ALA A 333 2.77 21.30 -20.66
CA ALA A 333 3.75 21.19 -19.58
C ALA A 333 4.64 19.94 -19.71
N LEU A 334 4.07 18.81 -20.15
CA LEU A 334 4.81 17.56 -20.36
C LEU A 334 5.81 17.68 -21.51
N ASP A 335 5.46 18.39 -22.59
CA ASP A 335 6.35 18.64 -23.72
C ASP A 335 7.58 19.48 -23.34
N LYS A 336 7.47 20.28 -22.29
CA LYS A 336 8.54 21.14 -21.76
C LYS A 336 9.38 20.47 -20.67
N ILE A 337 9.11 19.23 -20.29
CA ILE A 337 9.89 18.54 -19.24
C ILE A 337 11.32 18.30 -19.71
N ASP A 338 12.28 18.79 -18.93
CA ASP A 338 13.69 18.45 -19.06
C ASP A 338 14.08 17.40 -17.99
N VAL A 339 14.76 16.33 -18.41
CA VAL A 339 15.30 15.32 -17.48
C VAL A 339 16.34 15.93 -16.53
N ASN A 340 17.01 17.02 -16.92
CA ASN A 340 17.92 17.75 -16.04
C ASN A 340 17.24 18.31 -14.79
N ASP A 341 15.93 18.54 -14.82
CA ASP A 341 15.17 18.96 -13.63
C ASP A 341 15.15 17.84 -12.57
N PHE A 342 15.05 16.58 -13.00
CA PHE A 342 15.11 15.43 -12.09
C PHE A 342 16.53 15.20 -11.57
N GLU A 343 17.55 15.41 -12.39
CA GLU A 343 18.94 15.30 -11.97
C GLU A 343 19.31 16.39 -10.96
N SER A 344 18.93 17.65 -11.24
CA SER A 344 19.19 18.76 -10.32
C SER A 344 18.49 18.57 -8.97
N PHE A 345 17.30 17.98 -8.99
CA PHE A 345 16.53 17.65 -7.79
C PHE A 345 17.20 16.61 -6.87
N VAL A 346 18.09 15.76 -7.39
CA VAL A 346 18.82 14.76 -6.58
C VAL A 346 20.27 15.12 -6.32
N LYS A 347 20.79 16.18 -6.93
CA LYS A 347 22.16 16.64 -6.70
C LYS A 347 22.33 17.06 -5.25
N ARG A 348 23.30 16.43 -4.60
CA ARG A 348 23.81 16.85 -3.30
C ARG A 348 24.79 17.99 -3.50
N THR A 349 24.58 19.14 -2.85
CA THR A 349 25.66 20.14 -2.70
C THR A 349 26.69 19.58 -1.74
N LYS A 350 27.73 18.93 -2.27
CA LYS A 350 28.88 18.48 -1.47
C LYS A 350 29.86 19.60 -1.10
N GLU A 351 29.55 20.87 -1.38
CA GLU A 351 30.52 21.97 -1.30
C GLU A 351 30.53 22.76 0.01
N ALA A 352 29.75 22.40 1.04
CA ALA A 352 29.70 23.17 2.29
C ALA A 352 30.41 22.51 3.49
N ALA A 353 31.17 21.42 3.29
CA ALA A 353 31.89 20.71 4.36
C ALA A 353 33.40 20.63 4.12
N GLY A 354 33.94 21.61 3.39
CA GLY A 354 35.35 21.75 3.09
C GLY A 354 35.83 23.18 3.28
N GLU A 355 35.60 23.74 4.48
CA GLU A 355 36.40 24.82 5.08
C GLU A 355 36.52 24.58 6.59
#